data_AF-U1RUW9-F1
#
_entry.id   AF-U1RUW9-F1
#
_cell.length_a   1.000
_cell.length_b   1.000
_cell.length_c   1.000
_cell.angle_alpha   90.00
_cell.angle_beta   90.00
_cell.angle_gamma   90.00
#
_symmetry.space_group_name_H-M   'P 1'
#
loop_
_entity.id
_entity.type
_entity.pdbx_description
1 polymer ?
#
loop_
_entity_poly.entity_id
_entity_poly.type
_entity_poly.pdbx_seq_one_letter_code
_entity_poly.pdbx_strand_id
1 'polypeptide(L)' 'MTGHAPSRSCSPQSPQRLVLLGSTGSIGTQTLEVLARLGQAAPRVAALAAGGSRLELLARQA' A
#
# COMPACT_ATOMS: atom_id res chain seq x y z
N MET A 1 -31.24 -5.30 17.63
CA MET A 1 -30.44 -4.74 16.52
C MET A 1 -28.99 -4.63 16.97
N THR A 2 -28.21 -5.70 16.85
CA THR A 2 -26.76 -5.65 17.14
C THR A 2 -26.05 -6.17 15.90
N GLY A 3 -25.56 -5.24 15.07
CA GLY A 3 -24.68 -5.56 13.96
C GLY A 3 -23.31 -5.91 14.52
N HIS A 4 -23.01 -7.20 14.66
CA HIS A 4 -21.68 -7.67 14.99
C HIS A 4 -20.84 -7.58 13.70
N ALA A 5 -19.99 -6.55 13.60
CA ALA A 5 -18.99 -6.48 12.53
C ALA A 5 -18.04 -7.68 12.69
N PRO A 6 -17.74 -8.45 11.63
CA PRO A 6 -16.90 -9.62 11.76
C PRO A 6 -15.49 -9.18 12.21
N SER A 7 -15.09 -9.64 13.40
CA SER A 7 -13.72 -9.57 13.87
C SER A 7 -12.86 -10.38 12.90
N ARG A 8 -12.05 -9.71 12.06
CA ARG A 8 -11.13 -10.39 11.16
C ARG A 8 -10.06 -11.08 12.02
N SER A 9 -10.22 -12.37 12.27
CA SER A 9 -9.18 -13.23 12.81
C SER A 9 -8.03 -13.29 11.80
N CYS A 10 -6.89 -12.69 12.16
CA CYS A 10 -5.68 -12.72 11.35
C CYS A 10 -5.06 -14.12 11.45
N SER A 11 -5.63 -15.08 10.72
CA SER A 11 -4.81 -16.18 10.20
C SER A 11 -3.74 -15.57 9.29
N PRO A 12 -2.57 -16.20 9.08
CA PRO A 12 -1.61 -15.75 8.07
C PRO A 12 -2.16 -16.05 6.66
N GLN A 13 -3.34 -15.49 6.37
CA GLN A 13 -3.88 -15.33 5.03
C GLN A 13 -2.93 -14.39 4.30
N SER A 14 -2.56 -14.80 3.09
CA SER A 14 -1.71 -14.07 2.15
C SER A 14 -1.75 -12.55 2.33
N PRO A 15 -0.60 -11.85 2.31
CA PRO A 15 -0.56 -10.40 2.53
C PRO A 15 -1.55 -9.70 1.60
N GLN A 16 -2.36 -8.81 2.17
CA GLN A 16 -3.36 -8.03 1.43
C GLN A 16 -2.67 -7.31 0.25
N ARG A 17 -3.28 -7.31 -0.94
CA ARG A 17 -2.71 -6.64 -2.11
C ARG A 17 -3.14 -5.18 -2.16
N LEU A 18 -2.18 -4.28 -2.41
CA LEU A 18 -2.39 -2.84 -2.52
C LEU A 18 -1.99 -2.34 -3.91
N VAL A 19 -2.84 -1.54 -4.55
CA VAL A 19 -2.47 -0.74 -5.73
C VAL A 19 -2.44 0.72 -5.29
N LEU A 20 -1.32 1.41 -5.55
CA LEU A 20 -1.14 2.80 -5.13
C LEU A 20 -1.13 3.73 -6.33
N LEU A 21 -2.19 4.53 -6.47
CA LEU A 21 -2.34 5.54 -7.52
C LEU A 21 -1.84 6.89 -7.01
N GLY A 22 -1.01 7.57 -7.79
CA GLY A 22 -0.31 8.78 -7.37
C GLY A 22 0.86 8.51 -6.42
N SER A 23 1.63 7.43 -6.64
CA SER A 23 2.73 7.02 -5.76
C SER A 23 3.85 8.07 -5.62
N THR A 24 3.99 8.98 -6.57
CA THR A 24 4.97 10.08 -6.55
C THR A 24 4.43 11.39 -5.94
N GLY A 25 3.16 11.40 -5.53
CA GLY A 25 2.58 12.47 -4.74
C GLY A 25 3.03 12.42 -3.28
N SER A 26 2.63 13.43 -2.50
CA SER A 26 2.93 13.48 -1.07
C SER A 26 2.38 12.27 -0.33
N ILE A 27 1.09 11.95 -0.52
CA ILE A 27 0.43 10.79 0.11
C ILE A 27 1.09 9.49 -0.33
N GLY A 28 1.36 9.34 -1.64
CA GLY A 28 1.97 8.12 -2.18
C GLY A 28 3.36 7.85 -1.60
N THR A 29 4.21 8.88 -1.55
CA THR A 29 5.58 8.75 -1.01
C THR A 29 5.55 8.39 0.48
N GLN A 30 4.74 9.11 1.27
CA GLN A 30 4.59 8.82 2.70
C GLN A 30 3.99 7.43 2.96
N THR A 31 3.06 7.00 2.12
CA THR A 31 2.50 5.64 2.18
C THR A 31 3.60 4.61 2.03
N LEU A 32 4.49 4.75 1.03
CA LEU A 32 5.61 3.84 0.84
C LEU A 32 6.58 3.83 2.03
N GLU A 33 6.82 4.99 2.66
CA GLU A 33 7.64 5.03 3.87
C GLU A 33 6.99 4.29 5.05
N VAL A 34 5.67 4.40 5.21
CA VAL A 34 4.93 3.66 6.25
C VAL A 34 4.97 2.16 5.96
N LEU A 35 4.76 1.74 4.73
CA LEU A 35 4.84 0.33 4.33
C LEU A 35 6.23 -0.25 4.59
N ALA A 36 7.29 0.52 4.29
CA ALA A 36 8.66 0.11 4.58
C ALA A 36 8.89 -0.10 6.09
N ARG A 37 8.33 0.76 6.95
CA ARG A 37 8.40 0.64 8.41
C ARG A 37 7.58 -0.54 8.97
N LEU A 38 6.48 -0.91 8.30
CA LEU A 38 5.63 -2.05 8.69
C LEU A 38 6.25 -3.42 8.32
N GLY A 39 7.15 -3.47 7.34
CA GLY A 39 7.85 -4.69 6.95
C GLY A 39 6.89 -5.84 6.59
N GLN A 40 7.02 -6.98 7.28
CA GLN A 40 6.20 -8.18 7.01
C GLN A 40 4.71 -8.01 7.34
N ALA A 41 4.36 -7.00 8.16
CA ALA A 41 2.97 -6.67 8.44
C ALA A 41 2.33 -5.81 7.34
N ALA A 42 3.11 -5.28 6.40
CA ALA A 42 2.61 -4.43 5.33
C ALA A 42 1.82 -5.24 4.29
N PRO A 43 0.78 -4.66 3.68
CA PRO A 43 0.20 -5.21 2.46
C PRO A 43 1.25 -5.27 1.35
N ARG A 44 1.15 -6.28 0.47
CA ARG A 44 1.99 -6.40 -0.72
C ARG A 44 1.56 -5.37 -1.76
N VAL A 45 2.45 -4.45 -2.11
CA VAL A 45 2.24 -3.54 -3.25
C VAL A 45 2.24 -4.36 -4.54
N ALA A 46 1.10 -4.39 -5.22
CA ALA A 46 0.90 -5.14 -6.45
C ALA A 46 1.09 -4.27 -7.70
N ALA A 47 0.86 -2.96 -7.58
CA ALA A 47 1.12 -2.00 -8.66
C ALA A 47 1.29 -0.58 -8.12
N LEU A 48 2.05 0.22 -8.86
CA LEU A 48 2.25 1.64 -8.66
C LEU A 48 1.80 2.39 -9.92
N ALA A 49 1.15 3.52 -9.74
CA ALA A 49 0.84 4.44 -10.82
C ALA A 49 1.12 5.87 -10.38
N ALA A 50 1.55 6.71 -11.30
CA ALA A 50 1.76 8.13 -11.05
C ALA A 50 1.49 8.96 -12.31
N GLY A 51 1.26 10.25 -12.12
CA GLY A 51 1.27 11.20 -13.23
C GLY A 51 2.67 11.31 -13.86
N GLY A 52 2.74 11.62 -15.16
CA GLY A 52 3.98 11.61 -15.94
C GLY A 52 5.06 12.64 -15.56
N SER A 53 4.78 13.56 -14.62
CA SER A 53 5.71 14.63 -14.23
C SER A 53 6.89 14.18 -13.35
N ARG A 54 6.93 12.91 -12.93
CA ARG A 54 7.91 12.39 -11.97
C ARG A 54 8.31 10.93 -12.27
N LEU A 55 8.54 10.62 -13.56
CA LEU A 55 8.79 9.26 -14.05
C LEU A 55 10.01 8.59 -13.41
N GLU A 56 11.11 9.32 -13.20
CA GLU A 56 12.30 8.79 -12.53
C GLU A 56 12.01 8.34 -11.10
N LEU A 57 11.18 9.09 -10.37
CA LEU A 57 10.77 8.72 -9.02
C LEU A 57 9.87 7.48 -9.05
N LEU A 58 8.96 7.37 -10.01
CA LEU A 58 8.15 6.17 -10.19
C LEU A 58 9.04 4.94 -10.48
N ALA A 59 10.04 5.09 -11.36
CA ALA A 59 10.99 4.01 -11.68
C ALA A 59 11.81 3.56 -10.47
N ARG A 60 12.18 4.48 -9.56
CA ARG A 60 12.84 4.14 -8.29
C ARG A 60 11.95 3.43 -7.28
N GLN A 61 10.63 3.60 -7.38
CA GLN A 61 9.67 3.00 -6.46
C GLN A 61 9.28 1.57 -6.88
N ALA A 62 9.45 1.23 -8.16
CA ALA A 62 9.13 -0.08 -8.74
C ALA A 62 10.28 -1.08 -8.59
#